data_AF-A0A503X2I4-F1
#
_entry.id   AF-A0A503X2I4-F1
#
_cell.length_a   1.000
_cell.length_b   1.000
_cell.length_c   1.000
_cell.angle_alpha   90.00
_cell.angle_beta   90.00
_cell.angle_gamma   90.00
#
_symmetry.space_group_name_H-M   'P 1'
#
loop_
_entity.id
_entity.type
_entity.pdbx_description
1 polymer ?
#
loop_
_entity_poly.entity_id
_entity_poly.type
_entity_poly.pdbx_seq_one_letter_code
_entity_poly.pdbx_strand_id
1 'polypeptide(L)'
;MDNMTDVSSAAVQDWILEQARKILKSEDVGPQDYFLDLGGDSLMAPLLANRIEAEYGVRPELEDIFTRPFGELADLVRAGMRR
;
A
#
# COMPACT_ATOMS: atom_id res chain seq x y z
N MET A 1 21.81 -11.75 -15.64
CA MET A 1 20.58 -11.35 -16.33
C MET A 1 19.60 -10.88 -15.27
N ASP A 2 19.54 -9.57 -15.11
CA ASP A 2 18.33 -8.78 -14.83
C ASP A 2 17.50 -9.18 -13.60
N ASN A 3 17.83 -8.64 -12.41
CA ASN A 3 16.74 -8.22 -11.49
C ASN A 3 17.14 -7.20 -10.40
N MET A 4 17.98 -6.20 -10.72
CA MET A 4 18.26 -5.11 -9.77
C MET A 4 17.15 -4.04 -9.72
N THR A 5 16.16 -4.14 -10.62
CA THR A 5 15.06 -3.17 -10.77
C THR A 5 13.75 -3.61 -10.11
N ASP A 6 13.65 -4.87 -9.68
CA ASP A 6 12.42 -5.48 -9.13
C ASP A 6 12.41 -5.54 -7.59
N VAL A 7 13.58 -5.50 -6.95
CA VAL A 7 13.69 -5.44 -5.48
C VAL A 7 12.91 -4.25 -4.91
N SER A 8 12.88 -3.12 -5.64
CA SER A 8 12.12 -1.94 -5.23
C SER A 8 10.61 -2.12 -5.33
N SER A 9 10.11 -2.99 -6.22
CA SER A 9 8.67 -3.25 -6.35
C SER A 9 8.15 -4.09 -5.19
N ALA A 10 8.80 -5.22 -4.96
CA ALA A 10 8.45 -6.12 -3.87
C ALA A 10 8.57 -5.41 -2.50
N ALA A 11 9.62 -4.59 -2.31
CA ALA A 11 9.83 -3.88 -1.05
C ALA A 11 8.70 -2.89 -0.68
N VAL A 12 8.18 -2.11 -1.64
CA VAL A 12 7.07 -1.18 -1.38
C VAL A 12 5.78 -1.95 -1.08
N GLN A 13 5.51 -3.01 -1.86
CA GLN A 13 4.36 -3.85 -1.65
C GLN A 13 4.39 -4.50 -0.26
N ASP A 14 5.50 -5.16 0.09
CA ASP A 14 5.64 -5.87 1.36
C ASP A 14 5.49 -4.93 2.56
N TRP A 15 6.06 -3.72 2.47
CA TRP A 15 5.90 -2.72 3.51
C TRP A 15 4.45 -2.24 3.63
N ILE A 16 3.76 -1.97 2.52
CA ILE A 16 2.35 -1.57 2.53
C ILE A 16 1.48 -2.67 3.14
N LEU A 17 1.71 -3.94 2.75
CA LEU A 17 1.02 -5.08 3.33
C LEU A 17 1.27 -5.16 4.84
N GLU A 18 2.49 -4.93 5.30
CA GLU A 18 2.79 -4.90 6.73
C GLU A 18 2.04 -3.78 7.48
N GLN A 19 1.97 -2.57 6.90
CA GLN A 19 1.20 -1.47 7.51
C GLN A 19 -0.30 -1.77 7.52
N ALA A 20 -0.82 -2.33 6.44
CA ALA A 20 -2.21 -2.73 6.34
C ALA A 20 -2.56 -3.76 7.41
N ARG A 21 -1.74 -4.80 7.60
CA ARG A 21 -1.91 -5.81 8.68
C ARG A 21 -2.00 -5.18 10.06
N LYS A 22 -1.11 -4.21 10.35
CA LYS A 22 -1.08 -3.49 11.63
C LYS A 22 -2.31 -2.62 11.85
N ILE A 23 -2.81 -1.96 10.80
CA ILE A 23 -3.97 -1.05 10.87
C ILE A 23 -5.27 -1.84 10.98
N LEU A 24 -5.44 -2.86 10.13
CA LEU A 24 -6.63 -3.70 10.03
C LEU A 24 -6.69 -4.76 11.14
N LYS A 25 -5.58 -4.98 11.86
CA LYS A 25 -5.41 -6.07 12.84
C LYS A 25 -5.72 -7.44 12.23
N SER A 26 -5.34 -7.64 10.98
CA SER A 26 -5.48 -8.88 10.22
C SER A 26 -4.11 -9.37 9.78
N GLU A 27 -3.80 -10.65 9.97
CA GLU A 27 -2.53 -11.24 9.54
C GLU A 27 -2.59 -11.74 8.09
N ASP A 28 -3.78 -12.09 7.61
CA ASP A 28 -4.08 -12.50 6.24
C ASP A 28 -4.38 -11.28 5.37
N VAL A 29 -3.35 -10.50 5.06
CA VAL A 29 -3.42 -9.41 4.07
C VAL A 29 -2.45 -9.73 2.94
N GLY A 30 -3.00 -9.95 1.76
CA GLY A 30 -2.31 -10.23 0.51
C GLY A 30 -2.40 -9.08 -0.51
N PRO A 31 -1.61 -9.15 -1.59
CA PRO A 31 -1.51 -8.09 -2.58
C PRO A 31 -2.76 -7.93 -3.46
N GLN A 32 -3.67 -8.91 -3.46
CA GLN A 32 -4.91 -8.89 -4.23
C GLN A 32 -6.13 -8.50 -3.38
N ASP A 33 -5.94 -8.30 -2.08
CA ASP A 33 -7.03 -7.93 -1.18
C ASP A 33 -7.30 -6.43 -1.25
N TYR A 34 -8.57 -6.08 -1.05
CA TYR A 34 -9.03 -4.71 -0.96
C TYR A 34 -9.12 -4.27 0.50
N PHE A 35 -8.83 -2.99 0.73
CA PHE A 35 -8.86 -2.41 2.07
C PHE A 35 -10.24 -2.56 2.74
N LEU A 36 -11.32 -2.37 1.98
CA LEU A 36 -12.70 -2.48 2.47
C LEU A 36 -13.10 -3.93 2.79
N ASP A 37 -12.65 -4.90 1.99
CA ASP A 37 -12.98 -6.32 2.16
C ASP A 37 -12.40 -6.88 3.46
N LEU A 38 -11.31 -6.29 3.94
CA LEU A 38 -10.63 -6.65 5.19
C LEU A 38 -11.13 -5.87 6.41
N GLY A 39 -12.25 -5.14 6.28
CA GLY A 39 -12.85 -4.36 7.37
C GLY A 39 -12.23 -2.97 7.58
N GLY A 40 -11.49 -2.47 6.60
CA GLY A 40 -10.96 -1.10 6.62
C GLY A 40 -12.06 -0.05 6.45
N ASP A 41 -11.89 1.10 7.10
CA ASP A 41 -12.86 2.20 7.10
C ASP A 41 -12.22 3.58 6.88
N SER A 42 -13.05 4.62 6.88
CA SER A 42 -12.66 6.02 6.63
C SER A 42 -11.76 6.65 7.69
N LEU A 43 -11.67 6.08 8.89
CA LEU A 43 -10.70 6.47 9.91
C LEU A 43 -9.35 5.76 9.69
N MET A 44 -9.36 4.56 9.13
CA MET A 44 -8.16 3.76 8.91
C MET A 44 -7.41 4.12 7.62
N ALA A 45 -8.13 4.42 6.52
CA ALA A 45 -7.50 4.76 5.25
C ALA A 45 -6.56 5.99 5.33
N PRO A 46 -6.93 7.09 6.01
CA PRO A 46 -6.00 8.21 6.23
C PRO A 46 -4.75 7.81 7.02
N LEU A 47 -4.83 6.83 7.92
CA LEU A 47 -3.66 6.33 8.65
C LEU A 47 -2.69 5.65 7.71
N LEU A 48 -3.19 4.82 6.80
CA LEU A 48 -2.35 4.16 5.79
C LEU A 48 -1.74 5.20 4.84
N ALA A 49 -2.53 6.15 4.35
CA ALA A 49 -2.06 7.23 3.47
C ALA A 49 -0.94 8.05 4.12
N ASN A 50 -1.11 8.47 5.37
CA ASN A 50 -0.11 9.25 6.11
C ASN A 50 1.18 8.45 6.35
N ARG A 51 1.08 7.13 6.59
CA ARG A 51 2.26 6.28 6.74
C ARG A 51 3.04 6.17 5.43
N ILE A 52 2.33 5.93 4.32
CA ILE A 52 2.94 5.86 2.99
C ILE A 52 3.64 7.18 2.65
N GLU A 53 2.99 8.31 2.91
CA GLU A 53 3.59 9.64 2.70
C GLU A 53 4.85 9.84 3.55
N ALA A 54 4.83 9.44 4.82
CA ALA A 54 5.97 9.59 5.72
C ALA A 54 7.18 8.72 5.32
N GLU A 55 6.95 7.50 4.83
CA GLU A 55 8.02 6.58 4.42
C GLU A 55 8.54 6.89 3.01
N TYR A 56 7.64 7.22 2.09
CA TYR A 56 7.94 7.23 0.65
C TYR A 56 7.81 8.60 -0.01
N GLY A 57 7.33 9.62 0.72
CA GLY A 57 7.11 10.96 0.17
C GLY A 57 5.96 11.05 -0.84
N VAL A 58 5.17 9.99 -0.99
CA VAL A 58 4.04 9.89 -1.91
C VAL A 58 2.78 9.66 -1.11
N ARG A 59 1.80 10.55 -1.24
CA ARG A 59 0.51 10.41 -0.59
C ARG A 59 -0.53 9.88 -1.59
N PRO A 60 -0.98 8.62 -1.48
CA PRO A 60 -2.08 8.12 -2.30
C PRO A 60 -3.39 8.81 -1.92
N GLU A 61 -4.31 8.91 -2.89
CA GLU A 61 -5.66 9.41 -2.62
C GLU A 61 -6.43 8.37 -1.80
N LEU A 62 -7.39 8.83 -0.97
CA LEU A 62 -8.21 7.89 -0.20
C LEU A 62 -9.04 6.99 -1.13
N GLU A 63 -9.47 7.51 -2.27
CA GLU A 63 -10.18 6.73 -3.29
C GLU A 63 -9.33 5.57 -3.82
N ASP A 64 -8.03 5.78 -4.07
CA ASP A 64 -7.11 4.71 -4.49
C ASP A 64 -7.01 3.60 -3.42
N ILE A 65 -6.95 3.97 -2.13
CA ILE A 65 -6.88 2.99 -1.03
C ILE A 65 -8.15 2.12 -0.99
N PHE A 66 -9.32 2.69 -1.28
CA PHE A 66 -10.58 1.96 -1.24
C PHE A 66 -10.88 1.15 -2.50
N THR A 67 -10.41 1.62 -3.66
CA THR A 67 -10.81 1.08 -4.96
C THR A 67 -9.76 0.18 -5.61
N ARG A 68 -8.55 0.10 -5.06
CA ARG A 68 -7.47 -0.72 -5.58
C ARG A 68 -7.06 -1.82 -4.59
N PRO A 69 -6.63 -2.99 -5.09
CA PRO A 69 -5.96 -3.97 -4.26
C PRO A 69 -4.58 -3.45 -3.82
N PHE A 70 -4.03 -3.99 -2.73
CA PHE A 70 -2.75 -3.50 -2.17
C PHE A 70 -1.56 -3.55 -3.14
N GLY A 71 -1.52 -4.52 -4.05
CA GLY A 71 -0.49 -4.61 -5.09
C GLY A 71 -0.53 -3.44 -6.06
N GLU A 72 -1.73 -3.09 -6.55
CA GLU A 72 -1.90 -1.93 -7.43
C GLU A 72 -1.64 -0.60 -6.70
N LEU A 73 -2.02 -0.52 -5.42
CA LEU A 73 -1.68 0.63 -4.59
C LEU A 73 -0.16 0.79 -4.47
N ALA A 74 0.58 -0.30 -4.28
CA ALA A 74 2.04 -0.28 -4.22
C ALA A 74 2.67 0.17 -5.56
N ASP A 75 2.14 -0.30 -6.69
CA ASP A 75 2.56 0.14 -8.02
C ASP A 75 2.35 1.65 -8.22
N LEU A 76 1.22 2.19 -7.75
CA LEU A 76 0.90 3.61 -7.78
C LEU A 76 1.89 4.42 -6.94
N VAL A 77 2.16 3.99 -5.71
CA VAL A 77 3.13 4.65 -4.82
C VAL A 77 4.51 4.66 -5.46
N ARG A 78 4.97 3.53 -5.98
CA ARG A 78 6.25 3.41 -6.70
C ARG A 78 6.32 4.34 -7.92
N ALA A 79 5.24 4.43 -8.69
CA ALA A 79 5.17 5.36 -9.82
C ALA A 79 5.27 6.84 -9.36
N GLY A 80 4.73 7.16 -8.18
CA GLY A 80 4.85 8.47 -7.55
C GLY A 80 6.28 8.81 -7.11
N MET A 81 7.06 7.84 -6.62
CA MET A 81 8.45 8.06 -6.19
C MET A 81 9.39 8.50 -7.32
N ARG A 82 9.02 8.20 -8.57
CA ARG A 82 9.84 8.46 -9.76
C ARG A 82 9.58 9.83 -10.39
N ARG A 83 8.62 10.59 -9.87
CA ARG A 83 8.27 11.93 -10.35
C ARG A 83 9.07 13.00 -9.62
#